data_AF-A0AAE6WP75-F1
#
_entry.id   AF-A0AAE6WP75-F1
#
_cell.length_a   1.000
_cell.length_b   1.000
_cell.length_c   1.000
_cell.angle_alpha   90.00
_cell.angle_beta   90.00
_cell.angle_gamma   90.00
#
_symmetry.space_group_name_H-M   'P 1'
#
loop_
_entity.id
_entity.type
_entity.pdbx_description
1 polymer ?
#
loop_
_entity_poly.entity_id
_entity_poly.type
_entity_poly.pdbx_seq_one_letter_code
_entity_poly.pdbx_strand_id
1 'polypeptide(L)'
;MDTLVLTRMERMDRIATISAWIDDFISQTGDRPKPAELERLTDAILHEELTDNDEHKMTHHEYPILSATQYARRTLGKHKRRGSGMGGETSLKIVEDTGTDGISYRKPSRRRRSPYEMQFVDNNAKIRNKARQEQYAKDIKASEVKSYFIA
;
A
#
# COMPACT_ATOMS: atom_id res chain seq x y z
N MET A 1 36.10 -9.31 11.66
CA MET A 1 36.15 -8.40 10.49
C MET A 1 35.09 -7.34 10.64
N ASP A 2 35.37 -6.09 10.24
CA ASP A 2 34.38 -5.01 10.25
C ASP A 2 33.60 -5.00 8.93
N THR A 3 32.28 -5.21 9.00
CA THR A 3 31.41 -5.30 7.81
C THR A 3 31.31 -3.97 7.08
N LEU A 4 31.49 -2.83 7.77
CA LEU A 4 31.43 -1.50 7.17
C LEU A 4 32.57 -1.21 6.19
N VAL A 5 33.71 -1.87 6.38
CA VAL A 5 34.85 -1.77 5.47
C VAL A 5 34.59 -2.60 4.21
N LEU A 6 34.05 -3.80 4.38
CA LEU A 6 33.73 -4.72 3.29
C LEU A 6 32.70 -4.12 2.33
N THR A 7 31.64 -3.50 2.83
CA THR A 7 30.56 -2.93 1.99
C THR A 7 31.01 -1.75 1.12
N ARG A 8 32.20 -1.17 1.35
CA ARG A 8 32.78 -0.11 0.51
C ARG A 8 33.63 -0.64 -0.64
N MET A 9 33.97 -1.92 -0.62
CA MET A 9 34.77 -2.57 -1.65
C MET A 9 33.88 -3.02 -2.81
N GLU A 10 34.49 -3.18 -3.99
CA GLU A 10 33.84 -3.83 -5.12
C GLU A 10 33.51 -5.29 -4.77
N ARG A 11 32.44 -5.83 -5.36
CA ARG A 11 31.88 -7.13 -5.00
C ARG A 11 32.89 -8.26 -5.11
N MET A 12 33.68 -8.31 -6.18
CA MET A 12 34.68 -9.36 -6.40
C MET A 12 35.81 -9.27 -5.37
N ASP A 13 36.29 -8.06 -5.07
CA ASP A 13 37.31 -7.84 -4.06
C ASP A 13 36.82 -8.23 -2.66
N ARG A 14 35.55 -7.93 -2.36
CA ARG A 14 34.90 -8.35 -1.12
C ARG A 14 34.78 -9.88 -1.01
N ILE A 15 34.41 -10.56 -2.08
CA ILE A 15 34.33 -12.04 -2.09
C ILE A 15 35.73 -12.66 -1.89
N ALA A 16 36.76 -12.10 -2.54
CA ALA A 16 38.12 -12.59 -2.42
C ALA A 16 38.67 -12.41 -0.99
N THR A 17 38.47 -11.22 -0.40
CA THR A 17 38.90 -10.93 0.98
C THR A 17 38.18 -11.78 2.03
N ILE A 18 36.87 -12.01 1.85
CA ILE A 18 36.10 -12.88 2.75
C ILE A 18 36.58 -14.34 2.63
N SER A 19 36.81 -14.82 1.41
CA SER A 19 37.31 -16.20 1.18
C SER A 19 38.68 -16.40 1.85
N ALA A 20 39.61 -15.47 1.62
CA ALA A 20 40.94 -15.52 2.25
C ALA A 20 40.86 -15.51 3.79
N TRP A 21 39.97 -14.68 4.35
CA TRP A 21 39.75 -14.64 5.79
C TRP A 21 39.19 -15.95 6.35
N ILE A 22 38.28 -16.61 5.64
CA ILE A 22 37.73 -17.93 6.03
C ILE A 22 38.83 -18.99 6.00
N ASP A 23 39.64 -19.02 4.95
CA ASP A 23 40.75 -19.98 4.82
C ASP A 23 41.79 -19.79 5.94
N ASP A 24 42.14 -18.54 6.25
CA ASP A 24 43.03 -18.20 7.35
C ASP A 24 42.45 -18.66 8.69
N PHE A 25 41.16 -18.42 8.93
CA PHE A 25 40.48 -18.85 10.15
C PHE A 25 40.49 -20.37 10.34
N ILE A 26 40.23 -21.12 9.25
CA ILE A 26 40.27 -22.58 9.23
C ILE A 26 41.69 -23.08 9.50
N SER A 27 42.70 -22.45 8.90
CA SER A 27 44.10 -22.84 9.10
C SER A 27 44.58 -22.64 10.55
N GLN A 28 44.10 -21.58 11.22
CA GLN A 28 44.49 -21.25 12.59
C GLN A 28 43.74 -22.05 13.64
N THR A 29 42.44 -22.26 13.43
CA THR A 29 41.55 -22.83 14.46
C THR A 29 41.26 -24.31 14.22
N GLY A 30 41.38 -24.79 12.98
CA GLY A 30 40.97 -26.14 12.56
C GLY A 30 39.45 -26.28 12.36
N ASP A 31 38.66 -25.34 12.87
CA ASP A 31 37.20 -25.32 12.79
C ASP A 31 36.70 -24.25 11.80
N ARG A 32 35.46 -24.43 11.34
CA ARG A 32 34.77 -23.42 10.52
C ARG A 32 34.24 -22.27 11.39
N PRO A 33 34.17 -21.03 10.84
CA PRO A 33 33.52 -19.92 11.51
C PRO A 33 32.08 -20.26 11.91
N LYS A 34 31.57 -19.61 12.95
CA LYS A 34 30.20 -19.85 13.43
C LYS A 34 29.18 -19.50 12.33
N PRO A 35 28.06 -20.23 12.21
CA PRO A 35 27.05 -19.95 11.19
C PRO A 35 26.56 -18.50 11.19
N ALA A 36 26.35 -17.91 12.37
CA ALA A 36 25.93 -16.51 12.50
C ALA A 36 26.95 -15.48 11.99
N GLU A 37 28.25 -15.82 11.95
CA GLU A 37 29.27 -14.96 11.35
C GLU A 37 29.26 -15.08 9.83
N LEU A 38 29.08 -16.30 9.31
CA LEU A 38 28.91 -16.53 7.87
C LEU A 38 27.69 -15.80 7.32
N GLU A 39 26.58 -15.77 8.05
CA GLU A 39 25.38 -15.00 7.68
C GLU A 39 25.68 -13.50 7.51
N ARG A 40 26.45 -12.91 8.43
CA ARG A 40 26.85 -11.49 8.32
C ARG A 40 27.77 -11.22 7.14
N LEU A 41 28.63 -12.19 6.79
CA LEU A 41 29.51 -12.09 5.63
C LEU A 41 28.71 -12.23 4.33
N THR A 42 27.70 -13.10 4.28
CA THR A 42 26.79 -13.18 3.14
C THR A 42 25.98 -11.90 2.95
N ASP A 43 25.49 -11.27 4.03
CA ASP A 43 24.82 -9.97 3.94
C ASP A 43 25.75 -8.88 3.40
N ALA A 44 27.03 -8.91 3.79
CA ALA A 44 28.03 -8.02 3.21
C ALA A 44 28.27 -8.30 1.73
N ILE A 45 28.29 -9.56 1.30
CA ILE A 45 28.43 -9.94 -0.12
C ILE A 45 27.26 -9.43 -0.97
N LEU A 46 26.03 -9.50 -0.44
CA LEU A 46 24.78 -9.09 -1.12
C LEU A 46 24.36 -7.65 -0.81
N HIS A 47 25.31 -6.82 -0.38
CA HIS A 47 25.01 -5.48 0.11
C HIS A 47 24.29 -4.62 -0.92
N GLU A 48 24.72 -4.67 -2.18
CA GLU A 48 24.14 -3.88 -3.26
C GLU A 48 22.69 -4.28 -3.51
N GLU A 49 22.39 -5.58 -3.57
CA GLU A 49 21.04 -6.06 -3.83
C GLU A 49 20.08 -5.78 -2.66
N LEU A 50 20.57 -5.89 -1.42
CA LEU A 50 19.80 -5.68 -0.20
C LEU A 50 19.53 -4.19 0.07
N THR A 51 20.45 -3.30 -0.31
CA THR A 51 20.33 -1.85 -0.07
C THR A 51 19.85 -1.05 -1.27
N ASP A 52 19.73 -1.68 -2.45
CA ASP A 52 19.18 -1.01 -3.63
C ASP A 52 17.74 -0.52 -3.37
N ASN A 53 17.56 0.78 -3.54
CA ASN A 53 16.29 1.47 -3.31
C ASN A 53 15.51 1.74 -4.59
N ASP A 54 15.97 1.25 -5.74
CA ASP A 54 15.24 1.39 -6.98
C ASP A 54 13.80 0.87 -6.85
N GLU A 55 12.86 1.68 -7.33
CA GLU A 55 11.43 1.36 -7.30
C GLU A 55 11.05 0.44 -8.45
N HIS A 56 11.89 0.35 -9.49
CA HIS A 56 11.63 -0.36 -10.74
C HIS A 56 12.42 -1.67 -10.88
N LYS A 57 13.01 -2.18 -9.80
CA LYS A 57 13.70 -3.49 -9.75
C LYS A 57 12.95 -4.62 -10.47
N MET A 58 11.63 -4.69 -10.27
CA MET A 58 10.76 -5.72 -10.86
C MET A 58 10.69 -5.67 -12.39
N THR A 59 10.97 -4.52 -12.98
CA THR A 59 10.97 -4.32 -14.43
C THR A 59 12.38 -4.44 -15.00
N HIS A 60 13.40 -4.04 -14.24
CA HIS A 60 14.79 -4.04 -14.69
C HIS A 60 15.50 -5.39 -14.53
N HIS A 61 15.03 -6.24 -13.61
CA HIS A 61 15.67 -7.52 -13.30
C HIS A 61 14.71 -8.69 -13.41
N GLU A 62 15.20 -9.80 -13.97
CA GLU A 62 14.43 -11.05 -14.08
C GLU A 62 14.16 -11.67 -12.69
N TYR A 63 15.14 -11.59 -11.78
CA TYR A 63 15.06 -12.11 -10.40
C TYR A 63 15.36 -11.01 -9.37
N PRO A 64 14.41 -10.09 -9.12
CA PRO A 64 14.61 -8.96 -8.22
C PRO A 64 14.58 -9.36 -6.75
N ILE A 65 15.53 -8.85 -5.96
CA ILE A 65 15.52 -8.94 -4.50
C ILE A 65 14.84 -7.69 -3.93
N LEU A 66 13.70 -7.87 -3.27
CA LEU A 66 12.93 -6.78 -2.68
C LEU A 66 13.22 -6.67 -1.18
N SER A 67 13.45 -5.45 -0.71
CA SER A 67 13.46 -5.17 0.72
C SER A 67 12.07 -5.37 1.32
N ALA A 68 11.99 -5.54 2.65
CA ALA A 68 10.72 -5.71 3.35
C ALA A 68 9.73 -4.55 3.08
N THR A 69 10.24 -3.32 2.94
CA THR A 69 9.43 -2.13 2.65
C THR A 69 8.96 -2.10 1.20
N GLN A 70 9.82 -2.46 0.23
CA GLN A 70 9.46 -2.60 -1.19
C GLN A 70 8.40 -3.70 -1.37
N TYR A 71 8.60 -4.85 -0.72
CA TYR A 71 7.63 -5.95 -0.73
C TYR A 71 6.28 -5.54 -0.13
N ALA A 72 6.27 -4.85 1.01
CA ALA A 72 5.03 -4.35 1.61
C ALA A 72 4.33 -3.27 0.77
N ARG A 73 5.09 -2.43 0.06
CA ARG A 73 4.55 -1.45 -0.89
C ARG A 73 3.89 -2.14 -2.08
N ARG A 74 4.52 -3.20 -2.60
CA ARG A 74 4.01 -4.03 -3.69
C ARG A 74 2.78 -4.81 -3.29
N THR A 75 2.81 -5.57 -2.20
CA THR A 75 1.69 -6.46 -1.83
C THR A 75 0.53 -5.73 -1.16
N LEU A 76 0.82 -4.81 -0.25
CA LEU A 76 -0.18 -4.18 0.62
C LEU A 76 -0.45 -2.71 0.30
N GLY A 77 0.29 -2.11 -0.65
CA GLY A 77 0.19 -0.68 -0.93
C GLY A 77 0.64 0.21 0.22
N LYS A 78 1.35 -0.34 1.23
CA LYS A 78 1.82 0.39 2.40
C LYS A 78 2.85 1.45 2.00
N HIS A 79 2.97 2.49 2.82
CA HIS A 79 3.91 3.61 2.64
C HIS A 79 3.74 4.42 1.34
N LYS A 80 2.64 4.24 0.59
CA LYS A 80 2.28 5.12 -0.53
C LYS A 80 1.65 6.42 -0.01
N ARG A 81 1.87 7.53 -0.73
CA ARG A 81 1.18 8.80 -0.44
C ARG A 81 -0.32 8.64 -0.73
N ARG A 82 -1.16 9.25 0.11
CA ARG A 82 -2.62 9.32 -0.16
C ARG A 82 -2.83 9.94 -1.54
N GLY A 83 -3.51 9.21 -2.43
CA GLY A 83 -3.80 9.64 -3.80
C GLY A 83 -2.82 9.15 -4.86
N SER A 84 -1.71 8.47 -4.51
CA SER A 84 -0.81 7.89 -5.52
C SER A 84 -1.33 6.53 -6.03
N GLY A 85 -2.40 6.58 -6.84
CA GLY A 85 -2.91 5.43 -7.62
C GLY A 85 -3.27 4.17 -6.81
N MET A 86 -3.39 3.05 -7.53
CA MET A 86 -3.67 1.72 -6.95
C MET A 86 -2.53 1.29 -6.03
N GLY A 87 -2.88 1.10 -4.76
CA GLY A 87 -1.96 0.72 -3.70
C GLY A 87 -1.82 -0.80 -3.61
N GLY A 88 -0.82 -1.32 -4.31
CA GLY A 88 -0.38 -2.70 -4.16
C GLY A 88 -1.03 -3.68 -5.15
N GLU A 89 -0.71 -4.95 -4.97
CA GLU A 89 -1.23 -6.05 -5.75
C GLU A 89 -2.73 -6.16 -5.52
N THR A 90 -3.43 -6.29 -6.64
CA THR A 90 -4.88 -6.31 -6.64
C THR A 90 -5.34 -7.76 -6.54
N SER A 91 -6.29 -8.04 -5.65
CA SER A 91 -6.85 -9.39 -5.55
C SER A 91 -7.45 -9.83 -6.88
N LEU A 92 -7.29 -11.11 -7.24
CA LEU A 92 -7.90 -11.71 -8.44
C LEU A 92 -9.42 -11.54 -8.51
N LYS A 93 -10.09 -11.32 -7.37
CA LYS A 93 -11.52 -10.99 -7.31
C LYS A 93 -11.93 -9.77 -8.16
N ILE A 94 -11.02 -8.82 -8.36
CA ILE A 94 -11.31 -7.66 -9.24
C ILE A 94 -11.31 -8.09 -10.71
N VAL A 95 -10.53 -9.11 -11.07
CA VAL A 95 -10.54 -9.72 -12.40
C VAL A 95 -11.83 -10.50 -12.64
N GLU A 96 -12.37 -11.19 -11.63
CA GLU A 96 -13.65 -11.91 -11.76
C GLU A 96 -14.81 -10.99 -12.18
N ASP A 97 -14.82 -9.77 -11.66
CA ASP A 97 -15.84 -8.75 -11.99
C ASP A 97 -15.55 -8.02 -13.32
N THR A 98 -14.43 -8.32 -13.99
CA THR A 98 -14.00 -7.63 -15.21
C THR A 98 -14.10 -8.57 -16.42
N GLY A 99 -14.84 -8.16 -17.45
CA GLY A 99 -14.97 -8.95 -18.68
C GLY A 99 -13.69 -8.94 -19.52
N THR A 100 -13.64 -9.81 -20.53
CA THR A 100 -12.53 -9.88 -21.50
C THR A 100 -12.34 -8.58 -22.29
N ASP A 101 -13.37 -7.73 -22.33
CA ASP A 101 -13.38 -6.38 -22.89
C ASP A 101 -12.70 -5.33 -22.00
N GLY A 102 -12.26 -5.71 -20.78
CA GLY A 102 -11.66 -4.80 -19.81
C GLY A 102 -12.70 -3.96 -19.05
N ILE A 103 -13.99 -4.22 -19.22
CA ILE A 103 -15.06 -3.49 -18.56
C ILE A 103 -15.41 -4.17 -17.23
N SER A 104 -15.53 -3.39 -16.16
CA SER A 104 -16.00 -3.91 -14.87
C SER A 104 -17.52 -4.01 -14.86
N TYR A 105 -18.03 -5.21 -14.66
CA TYR A 105 -19.46 -5.55 -14.51
C TYR A 105 -19.91 -5.56 -13.04
N ARG A 106 -19.07 -5.07 -12.14
CA ARG A 106 -19.42 -4.94 -10.72
C ARG A 106 -20.64 -4.04 -10.56
N LYS A 107 -21.61 -4.49 -9.76
CA LYS A 107 -22.80 -3.67 -9.42
C LYS A 107 -22.35 -2.27 -8.96
N PRO A 108 -22.75 -1.19 -9.64
CA PRO A 108 -22.37 0.16 -9.25
C PRO A 108 -22.83 0.45 -7.83
N SER A 109 -21.87 0.62 -6.92
CA SER A 109 -22.15 1.00 -5.54
C SER A 109 -21.62 2.40 -5.29
N ARG A 110 -22.45 3.26 -4.70
CA ARG A 110 -22.00 4.60 -4.32
C ARG A 110 -20.98 4.47 -3.19
N ARG A 111 -19.88 5.23 -3.28
CA ARG A 111 -18.91 5.35 -2.18
C ARG A 111 -19.62 5.75 -0.89
N ARG A 112 -19.23 5.15 0.24
CA ARG A 112 -19.62 5.70 1.56
C ARG A 112 -19.03 7.09 1.70
N ARG A 113 -19.87 8.06 2.08
CA ARG A 113 -19.42 9.43 2.35
C ARG A 113 -18.49 9.43 3.56
N SER A 114 -17.49 10.30 3.55
CA SER A 114 -16.62 10.50 4.72
C SER A 114 -17.41 11.16 5.87
N PRO A 115 -16.93 11.10 7.13
CA PRO A 115 -17.58 11.81 8.24
C PRO A 115 -17.78 13.31 7.96
N TYR A 116 -16.79 13.95 7.33
CA TYR A 116 -16.86 15.35 6.93
C TYR A 116 -17.95 15.59 5.87
N GLU A 117 -18.02 14.75 4.83
CA GLU A 117 -19.05 14.86 3.79
C GLU A 117 -20.46 14.61 4.33
N MET A 118 -20.61 13.71 5.31
CA MET A 118 -21.87 13.48 6.01
C MET A 118 -22.30 14.74 6.76
N GLN A 119 -21.40 15.34 7.54
CA GLN A 119 -21.67 16.58 8.26
C GLN A 119 -22.03 17.73 7.32
N PHE A 120 -21.32 17.86 6.19
CA PHE A 120 -21.63 18.86 5.17
C PHE A 120 -23.03 18.68 4.58
N VAL A 121 -23.43 17.45 4.25
CA VAL A 121 -24.77 17.13 3.73
C VAL A 121 -25.85 17.38 4.78
N ASP A 122 -25.59 17.02 6.03
CA ASP A 122 -26.55 17.22 7.11
C ASP A 122 -26.77 18.71 7.37
N ASN A 123 -25.70 19.51 7.40
CA ASN A 123 -25.77 20.97 7.58
C ASN A 123 -26.46 21.68 6.42
N ASN A 124 -26.19 21.30 5.16
CA ASN A 124 -26.68 22.05 4.00
C ASN A 124 -28.02 21.53 3.46
N ALA A 125 -28.19 20.21 3.36
CA ALA A 125 -29.33 19.62 2.69
C ALA A 125 -30.42 19.17 3.67
N LYS A 126 -30.03 18.55 4.80
CA LYS A 126 -30.98 17.89 5.71
C LYS A 126 -31.39 18.69 6.93
N ILE A 127 -30.71 19.79 7.25
CA ILE A 127 -30.95 20.56 8.49
C ILE A 127 -32.42 21.00 8.66
N ARG A 128 -33.09 21.34 7.55
CA ARG A 128 -34.51 21.77 7.55
C ARG A 128 -35.49 20.65 7.18
N ASN A 129 -35.04 19.42 6.96
CA ASN A 129 -35.94 18.33 6.52
C ASN A 129 -37.03 18.06 7.55
N LYS A 130 -36.68 18.07 8.85
CA LYS A 130 -37.64 17.89 9.94
C LYS A 130 -38.72 18.97 9.91
N ALA A 131 -38.32 20.24 9.84
CA ALA A 131 -39.25 21.36 9.76
C ALA A 131 -40.12 21.32 8.48
N ARG A 132 -39.54 20.96 7.33
CA ARG A 132 -40.30 20.77 6.07
C ARG A 132 -41.32 19.64 6.20
N GLN A 133 -40.97 18.54 6.84
CA GLN A 133 -41.87 17.41 7.06
C GLN A 133 -43.02 17.79 8.01
N GLU A 134 -42.73 18.53 9.09
CA GLU A 134 -43.75 19.03 10.02
C GLU A 134 -44.70 20.03 9.33
N GLN A 135 -44.18 20.91 8.48
CA GLN A 135 -45.02 21.85 7.71
C GLN A 135 -45.91 21.10 6.71
N TYR A 136 -45.33 20.19 5.93
CA TYR A 136 -46.09 19.36 4.98
C TYR A 136 -47.21 18.56 5.66
N ALA A 137 -46.93 18.01 6.85
CA ALA A 137 -47.94 17.31 7.64
C ALA A 137 -49.08 18.24 8.11
N LYS A 138 -48.78 19.51 8.43
CA LYS A 138 -49.82 20.52 8.73
C LYS A 138 -50.63 20.86 7.48
N ASP A 139 -49.98 21.07 6.34
CA ASP A 139 -50.61 21.51 5.11
C ASP A 139 -51.56 20.45 4.51
N ILE A 140 -51.28 19.16 4.72
CA ILE A 140 -52.15 18.06 4.27
C ILE A 140 -53.27 17.76 5.26
N LYS A 141 -53.15 18.22 6.52
CA LYS A 141 -54.16 17.94 7.53
C LYS A 141 -55.48 18.56 7.07
N ALA A 142 -56.54 17.75 6.98
CA ALA A 142 -57.85 18.22 6.56
C ALA A 142 -58.32 19.42 7.39
N SER A 143 -58.64 20.50 6.71
CA SER A 143 -59.13 21.74 7.30
C SER A 143 -60.41 22.20 6.61
N GLU A 144 -61.11 23.13 7.24
CA GLU A 144 -62.35 23.70 6.70
C GLU A 144 -62.09 24.46 5.38
N VAL A 145 -62.91 24.19 4.36
CA VAL A 145 -62.80 24.81 3.05
C VAL A 145 -63.52 26.16 3.09
N LYS A 146 -62.76 27.26 2.98
CA LYS A 146 -63.32 28.61 2.86
C LYS A 146 -63.63 28.92 1.41
N SER A 147 -64.91 29.04 1.08
CA SER A 147 -65.37 29.53 -0.21
C SER A 147 -65.47 31.06 -0.18
N TYR A 148 -64.89 31.72 -1.19
CA TYR A 148 -65.03 33.15 -1.39
C TYR A 148 -65.82 33.38 -2.66
N PHE A 149 -66.86 34.21 -2.56
CA PHE A 149 -67.62 34.64 -3.73
C PHE A 149 -66.90 35.83 -4.34
N ILE A 150 -66.48 35.66 -5.60
CA ILE A 150 -65.91 36.73 -6.41
C ILE A 150 -67.10 37.43 -7.08
N ALA A 151 -67.26 38.72 -6.79
CA ALA A 151 -68.28 39.57 -7.41
C ALA A 151 -67.81 40.08 -8.78
#